data_AF-A0A016VNN8-F1
#
_entry.id   AF-A0A016VNN8-F1
#
_cell.length_a   1.000
_cell.length_b   1.000
_cell.length_c   1.000
_cell.angle_alpha   90.00
_cell.angle_beta   90.00
_cell.angle_gamma   90.00
#
_symmetry.space_group_name_H-M   'P 1'
#
loop_
_entity.id
_entity.type
_entity.pdbx_description
1 polymer ?
#
loop_
_entity_poly.entity_id
_entity_poly.type
_entity_poly.pdbx_seq_one_letter_code
_entity_poly.pdbx_strand_id
1 'polypeptide(L)'
;MGAGEPPVLAAGQPFWVRLRGWTFCTFTLISALLGSIYIITPLLPLIVIKPRLWRKCMDRLVGIWVVMPGSLMSYVFGAKVRVRGDMIDHSKPAVIIMNHRTRLDWLYFWNALYKMDPWLCTSEKITLKGVLKYLPGADFTLW
;
A
#
# COMPACT_ATOMS: atom_id res chain seq x y z
N MET A 1 5.01 -25.29 -2.13
CA MET A 1 6.06 -24.26 -2.14
C MET A 1 6.61 -24.22 -3.55
N GLY A 2 6.39 -23.11 -4.26
CA GLY A 2 6.93 -22.93 -5.61
C GLY A 2 8.44 -22.74 -5.56
N ALA A 3 9.15 -23.17 -6.60
CA ALA A 3 10.58 -22.92 -6.73
C ALA A 3 10.86 -21.40 -6.63
N GLY A 4 11.63 -20.99 -5.61
CA GLY A 4 12.02 -19.58 -5.40
C GLY A 4 11.21 -18.80 -4.36
N GLU A 5 10.20 -19.40 -3.72
CA GLU A 5 9.55 -18.79 -2.55
C GLU A 5 10.52 -18.78 -1.35
N PRO A 6 10.65 -17.67 -0.62
CA PRO A 6 11.43 -17.67 0.61
C PRO A 6 10.83 -18.67 1.61
N PRO A 7 11.66 -19.37 2.41
CA PRO A 7 11.17 -20.35 3.35
C PRO A 7 10.17 -19.70 4.32
N VAL A 8 9.02 -20.33 4.52
CA VAL A 8 8.05 -19.87 5.51
C VAL A 8 8.67 -20.09 6.90
N LEU A 9 9.10 -19.01 7.53
CA LEU A 9 9.69 -19.01 8.87
C LEU A 9 8.60 -19.24 9.94
N ALA A 10 7.90 -20.37 9.89
CA ALA A 10 6.84 -20.69 10.86
C ALA A 10 7.35 -21.45 12.09
N ALA A 11 8.37 -22.30 11.94
CA ALA A 11 8.91 -23.09 13.05
C ALA A 11 10.05 -22.36 13.77
N GLY A 12 9.87 -22.05 15.06
CA GLY A 12 10.96 -21.61 15.95
C GLY A 12 11.30 -20.13 15.96
N GLN A 13 10.47 -19.23 15.39
CA GLN A 13 10.76 -17.80 15.49
C GLN A 13 10.69 -17.28 16.93
N PRO A 14 11.65 -16.44 17.36
CA PRO A 14 11.64 -15.83 18.69
C PRO A 14 10.34 -15.06 18.94
N PHE A 15 9.83 -15.12 20.17
CA PHE A 15 8.62 -14.40 20.59
C PHE A 15 8.64 -12.92 20.19
N TRP A 16 9.78 -12.25 20.32
CA TRP A 16 9.98 -10.85 19.94
C TRP A 16 9.71 -10.54 18.46
N VAL A 17 10.04 -11.47 17.57
CA VAL A 17 9.79 -11.31 16.12
C VAL A 17 8.29 -11.40 15.84
N ARG A 18 7.60 -12.32 16.51
CA ARG A 18 6.14 -12.46 16.42
C ARG A 18 5.42 -11.23 16.97
N LEU A 19 5.89 -10.71 18.11
CA LEU A 19 5.36 -9.50 18.71
C LEU A 19 5.49 -8.30 17.77
N ARG A 20 6.65 -8.12 17.11
CA ARG A 20 6.84 -7.09 16.06
C ARG A 20 5.87 -7.25 14.90
N GLY A 21 5.62 -8.49 14.46
CA GLY A 21 4.60 -8.82 13.48
C GLY A 21 3.20 -8.38 13.89
N TRP A 22 2.80 -8.72 15.12
CA TRP A 22 1.49 -8.36 15.65
C TRP A 22 1.34 -6.86 15.84
N THR A 23 2.34 -6.17 16.39
CA THR A 23 2.27 -4.71 16.57
C THR A 23 2.18 -4.00 15.22
N PHE A 24 2.95 -4.45 14.21
CA PHE A 24 2.86 -3.94 12.85
C PHE A 24 1.45 -4.10 12.25
N CYS A 25 0.89 -5.31 12.31
CA CYS A 25 -0.44 -5.61 11.76
C CYS A 25 -1.53 -4.82 12.49
N THR A 26 -1.50 -4.79 13.82
CA THR A 26 -2.47 -4.07 14.64
C THR A 26 -2.42 -2.57 14.38
N PHE A 27 -1.22 -1.97 14.33
CA PHE A 27 -1.08 -0.55 14.03
C PHE A 27 -1.61 -0.22 12.64
N THR A 28 -1.24 -1.02 11.64
CA THR A 28 -1.71 -0.84 10.26
C THR A 28 -3.24 -0.94 10.20
N LEU A 29 -3.84 -1.94 10.85
CA LEU A 29 -5.29 -2.12 10.89
C LEU A 29 -6.00 -0.95 11.58
N ILE A 30 -5.53 -0.55 12.78
CA ILE A 30 -6.11 0.58 13.51
C ILE A 30 -6.01 1.86 12.67
N SER A 31 -4.88 2.10 12.03
CA SER A 31 -4.70 3.29 11.18
C SER A 31 -5.65 3.28 9.96
N ALA A 32 -5.92 2.11 9.38
CA ALA A 32 -6.87 1.98 8.28
C ALA A 32 -8.31 2.25 8.73
N LEU A 33 -8.69 1.73 9.90
CA LEU A 33 -10.01 1.95 10.50
C LEU A 33 -10.22 3.43 10.90
N LEU A 34 -9.22 4.05 11.53
CA LEU A 34 -9.28 5.47 11.85
C LEU A 34 -9.31 6.32 10.59
N GLY A 35 -8.52 5.97 9.57
CA GLY A 35 -8.54 6.64 8.27
C GLY A 35 -9.92 6.55 7.61
N SER A 36 -10.57 5.40 7.62
CA SER A 36 -11.91 5.27 7.04
C SER A 36 -12.97 6.07 7.80
N ILE A 37 -12.92 6.07 9.13
CA ILE A 37 -13.88 6.79 9.97
C ILE A 37 -13.66 8.31 9.92
N TYR A 38 -12.42 8.79 10.06
CA TYR A 38 -12.14 10.21 10.24
C TYR A 38 -11.70 10.94 8.96
N ILE A 39 -11.29 10.21 7.92
CA ILE A 39 -10.86 10.81 6.64
C ILE A 39 -11.86 10.48 5.53
N ILE A 40 -12.19 9.20 5.33
CA ILE A 40 -13.07 8.80 4.21
C ILE A 40 -14.51 9.23 4.47
N THR A 41 -15.06 8.93 5.65
CA THR A 41 -16.47 9.18 5.97
C THR A 41 -16.86 10.66 5.86
N PRO A 42 -16.10 11.63 6.40
CA PRO A 42 -16.45 13.06 6.27
C PRO A 42 -16.39 13.58 4.83
N LEU A 43 -15.62 12.91 3.96
CA LEU A 43 -15.51 13.28 2.56
C LEU A 43 -16.59 12.61 1.68
N LEU A 44 -17.36 11.64 2.19
CA LEU A 44 -18.42 10.98 1.41
C LEU A 44 -19.46 11.95 0.81
N PRO A 45 -19.95 13.00 1.50
CA PRO A 45 -20.88 13.96 0.90
C PRO A 45 -20.32 14.65 -0.35
N LEU A 46 -18.98 14.79 -0.43
CA LEU A 46 -18.31 15.42 -1.57
C LEU A 46 -18.44 14.59 -2.86
N ILE A 47 -18.70 13.28 -2.75
CA ILE A 47 -18.99 12.41 -3.91
C ILE A 47 -20.18 12.94 -4.69
N VAL A 48 -21.25 13.34 -3.99
CA VAL A 48 -22.49 13.82 -4.61
C VAL A 48 -22.35 15.26 -5.11
N ILE A 49 -21.64 16.11 -4.35
CA ILE A 49 -21.52 17.54 -4.66
C ILE A 49 -20.51 17.79 -5.79
N LYS A 50 -19.29 17.26 -5.66
CA LYS A 50 -18.18 17.45 -6.61
C LYS A 50 -17.34 16.17 -6.72
N PRO A 51 -17.78 15.17 -7.50
CA PRO A 51 -17.11 13.87 -7.61
C PRO A 51 -15.64 13.98 -8.00
N ARG A 52 -15.29 14.90 -8.91
CA ARG A 52 -13.90 15.13 -9.35
C ARG A 52 -13.00 15.64 -8.22
N LEU A 53 -13.53 16.48 -7.33
CA LEU A 53 -12.77 17.01 -6.21
C LEU A 53 -12.60 15.93 -5.14
N TRP A 54 -13.67 15.17 -4.86
CA TRP A 54 -13.59 14.00 -3.97
C TRP A 54 -12.49 13.04 -4.42
N ARG A 55 -12.46 12.68 -5.72
CA ARG A 55 -11.45 11.75 -6.24
C ARG A 55 -10.03 12.28 -6.05
N LYS A 56 -9.77 13.54 -6.42
CA LYS A 56 -8.45 14.18 -6.21
C LYS A 56 -8.03 14.21 -4.74
N CYS A 57 -8.95 14.47 -3.82
CA CYS A 57 -8.65 14.47 -2.39
C CYS A 57 -8.37 13.05 -1.88
N MET A 58 -9.19 12.07 -2.28
CA MET A 58 -9.01 10.68 -1.89
C MET A 58 -7.70 10.09 -2.39
N ASP A 59 -7.39 10.25 -3.67
CA ASP A 59 -6.16 9.73 -4.27
C ASP A 59 -4.91 10.26 -3.53
N ARG A 60 -4.95 11.52 -3.10
CA ARG A 60 -3.87 12.14 -2.29
C ARG A 60 -3.78 11.57 -0.88
N LEU A 61 -4.91 11.48 -0.18
CA LEU A 61 -4.96 11.03 1.21
C LEU A 61 -4.59 9.55 1.31
N VAL A 62 -5.11 8.73 0.41
CA VAL A 62 -4.76 7.30 0.30
C VAL A 62 -3.30 7.15 -0.12
N GLY A 63 -2.83 7.91 -1.12
CA GLY A 63 -1.43 7.88 -1.56
C GLY A 63 -0.44 8.20 -0.45
N ILE A 64 -0.74 9.18 0.41
CA ILE A 64 0.07 9.47 1.61
C ILE A 64 -0.04 8.33 2.63
N TRP A 65 -1.24 7.79 2.84
CA TRP A 65 -1.47 6.73 3.81
C TRP A 65 -0.75 5.43 3.44
N VAL A 66 -0.71 5.01 2.16
CA VAL A 66 -0.06 3.74 1.75
C VAL A 66 1.46 3.74 1.93
N VAL A 67 2.09 4.91 2.00
CA VAL A 67 3.52 5.05 2.34
C VAL A 67 3.78 4.74 3.81
N MET A 68 2.80 5.00 4.70
CA MET A 68 2.93 4.75 6.13
C MET A 68 3.20 3.27 6.46
N PRO A 69 2.41 2.27 6.03
CA PRO A 69 2.70 0.87 6.34
C PRO A 69 3.99 0.39 5.66
N GLY A 70 4.33 0.92 4.48
CA GLY A 70 5.64 0.68 3.85
C GLY A 70 6.81 1.15 4.73
N SER A 71 6.72 2.38 5.24
CA SER A 71 7.74 2.98 6.10
C SER A 71 7.80 2.28 7.47
N LEU A 72 6.64 1.94 8.04
CA LEU A 72 6.53 1.22 9.30
C LEU A 72 7.17 -0.17 9.21
N MET A 73 7.02 -0.87 8.07
CA MET A 73 7.71 -2.14 7.84
C MET A 73 9.24 -1.96 7.86
N SER A 74 9.73 -0.89 7.23
CA SER A 74 11.17 -0.56 7.24
C SER A 74 11.67 -0.27 8.66
N TYR A 75 10.86 0.41 9.49
CA TYR A 75 11.18 0.72 10.88
C TYR A 75 11.14 -0.51 11.80
N VAL A 76 10.06 -1.30 11.75
CA VAL A 76 9.83 -2.43 12.66
C VAL A 76 10.73 -3.62 12.35
N PHE A 77 10.98 -3.90 11.07
CA PHE A 77 11.76 -5.07 10.63
C PHE A 77 13.17 -4.71 10.14
N GLY A 78 13.53 -3.43 10.08
CA GLY A 78 14.83 -2.98 9.61
C GLY A 78 15.03 -3.14 8.09
N ALA A 79 13.95 -3.31 7.33
CA ALA A 79 14.02 -3.47 5.89
C ALA A 79 14.52 -2.17 5.22
N LYS A 80 15.41 -2.30 4.23
CA LYS A 80 16.00 -1.16 3.51
C LYS A 80 15.66 -1.25 2.02
N VAL A 81 14.79 -0.36 1.56
CA VAL A 81 14.48 -0.20 0.13
C VAL A 81 15.53 0.66 -0.54
N ARG A 82 16.18 0.14 -1.59
CA ARG A 82 17.13 0.89 -2.43
C ARG A 82 16.59 0.94 -3.86
N VAL A 83 16.48 2.14 -4.41
CA VAL A 83 16.06 2.39 -5.78
C VAL A 83 17.31 2.75 -6.60
N ARG A 84 17.43 2.19 -7.80
CA ARG A 84 18.52 2.44 -8.76
C ARG A 84 17.96 2.46 -10.18
N GLY A 85 18.64 3.15 -11.08
CA GLY A 85 18.23 3.29 -12.48
C GLY A 85 17.45 4.59 -12.70
N ASP A 86 16.73 4.63 -13.82
CA ASP A 86 15.95 5.80 -14.22
C ASP A 86 14.69 5.95 -13.37
N MET A 87 14.35 7.20 -13.08
CA MET A 87 13.18 7.56 -12.29
C MET A 87 11.94 7.59 -13.19
N ILE A 88 10.79 7.26 -12.61
CA ILE A 88 9.52 7.27 -13.34
C ILE A 88 8.99 8.70 -13.39
N ASP A 89 8.69 9.17 -14.60
CA ASP A 89 8.06 10.46 -14.86
C ASP A 89 6.54 10.37 -14.61
N HIS A 90 6.06 11.01 -13.54
CA HIS A 90 4.62 10.97 -13.18
C HIS A 90 3.70 11.60 -14.23
N SER A 91 4.25 12.40 -15.15
CA SER A 91 3.46 13.09 -16.17
C SER A 91 3.06 12.18 -17.33
N LYS A 92 3.62 10.98 -17.41
CA LYS A 92 3.43 10.03 -18.50
C LYS A 92 2.85 8.71 -17.98
N PRO A 93 1.97 8.05 -18.75
CA PRO A 93 1.49 6.72 -18.40
C PRO A 93 2.65 5.72 -18.47
N ALA A 94 2.73 4.83 -17.49
CA ALA A 94 3.73 3.78 -17.42
C ALA A 94 3.09 2.46 -16.94
N VAL A 95 3.62 1.33 -17.41
CA VAL A 95 3.26 0.00 -16.93
C VAL A 95 4.45 -0.58 -16.20
N ILE A 96 4.24 -0.93 -14.93
CA ILE A 96 5.29 -1.51 -14.08
C ILE A 96 5.08 -3.02 -14.02
N ILE A 97 6.08 -3.77 -14.48
CA ILE A 97 6.12 -5.23 -14.38
C ILE A 97 7.18 -5.59 -13.35
N MET A 98 6.75 -6.23 -12.26
CA MET A 98 7.63 -6.62 -11.16
C MET A 98 7.48 -8.08 -10.79
N ASN A 99 8.56 -8.67 -10.29
CA ASN A 99 8.48 -10.01 -9.71
C ASN A 99 7.69 -9.96 -8.40
N HIS A 100 6.71 -10.85 -8.23
CA HIS A 100 5.89 -10.95 -7.04
C HIS A 100 6.32 -12.15 -6.18
N ARG A 101 7.31 -11.96 -5.31
CA ARG A 101 7.89 -13.03 -4.48
C ARG A 101 7.23 -13.16 -3.11
N THR A 102 6.64 -12.08 -2.59
CA THR A 102 6.05 -12.09 -1.24
C THR A 102 4.69 -11.41 -1.22
N ARG A 103 3.85 -11.81 -0.26
CA ARG A 103 2.53 -11.18 -0.06
C ARG A 103 2.61 -9.72 0.40
N LEU A 104 3.79 -9.26 0.78
CA LEU A 104 4.05 -7.90 1.28
C LEU A 104 4.78 -7.03 0.24
N ASP A 105 4.93 -7.49 -1.00
CA ASP A 105 5.66 -6.77 -2.05
C ASP A 105 5.17 -5.35 -2.26
N TRP A 106 3.87 -5.11 -2.07
CA TRP A 106 3.26 -3.78 -2.19
C TRP A 106 3.87 -2.77 -1.22
N LEU A 107 4.21 -3.19 0.00
CA LEU A 107 4.82 -2.31 1.00
C LEU A 107 6.21 -1.82 0.57
N TYR A 108 6.97 -2.69 -0.12
CA TYR A 108 8.26 -2.31 -0.69
C TYR A 108 8.09 -1.44 -1.93
N PHE A 109 7.07 -1.74 -2.74
CA PHE A 109 6.75 -1.01 -3.95
C PHE A 109 6.35 0.45 -3.66
N TRP A 110 5.45 0.69 -2.71
CA TRP A 110 5.04 2.05 -2.33
C TRP A 110 6.20 2.88 -1.80
N ASN A 111 7.10 2.29 -1.00
CA ASN A 111 8.33 2.97 -0.58
C ASN A 111 9.25 3.30 -1.75
N ALA A 112 9.35 2.43 -2.75
CA ALA A 112 10.16 2.66 -3.93
C ALA A 112 9.59 3.82 -4.75
N LEU A 113 8.27 3.84 -4.99
CA LEU A 113 7.58 4.94 -5.66
C LEU A 113 7.74 6.25 -4.90
N TYR A 114 7.52 6.27 -3.59
CA TYR A 114 7.69 7.47 -2.78
C TYR A 114 9.10 8.06 -2.85
N LYS A 115 10.12 7.19 -2.91
CA LYS A 115 11.52 7.62 -3.10
C LYS A 115 11.81 8.16 -4.49
N MET A 116 11.04 7.74 -5.49
CA MET A 116 11.13 8.28 -6.85
C MET A 116 10.42 9.62 -6.93
N ASP A 117 9.12 9.59 -6.67
CA ASP A 117 8.23 10.74 -6.62
C ASP A 117 6.96 10.38 -5.82
N PRO A 118 6.64 11.12 -4.74
CA PRO A 118 5.43 10.90 -3.94
C PRO A 118 4.11 10.93 -4.74
N TRP A 119 4.06 11.65 -5.87
CA TRP A 119 2.87 11.73 -6.70
C TRP A 119 2.52 10.39 -7.37
N LEU A 120 3.50 9.51 -7.58
CA LEU A 120 3.27 8.19 -8.17
C LEU A 120 2.34 7.33 -7.29
N CYS A 121 2.43 7.47 -5.96
CA CYS A 121 1.55 6.77 -5.01
C CYS A 121 0.08 7.22 -5.09
N THR A 122 -0.20 8.37 -5.73
CA THR A 122 -1.57 8.87 -5.91
C THR A 122 -2.19 8.46 -7.25
N SER A 123 -1.35 8.08 -8.22
CA SER A 123 -1.78 7.74 -9.59
C SER A 123 -1.67 6.24 -9.92
N GLU A 124 -1.05 5.46 -9.05
CA GLU A 124 -0.87 4.03 -9.22
C GLU A 124 -2.19 3.27 -9.28
N LYS A 125 -2.22 2.21 -10.09
CA LYS A 125 -3.32 1.27 -10.19
C LYS A 125 -2.77 -0.13 -10.18
N ILE A 126 -3.32 -0.98 -9.32
CA ILE A 126 -2.82 -2.34 -9.12
C ILE A 126 -3.85 -3.32 -9.67
N THR A 127 -3.42 -4.22 -10.54
CA THR A 127 -4.31 -5.28 -11.04
C THR A 127 -4.52 -6.32 -9.93
N LEU A 128 -5.77 -6.46 -9.48
CA LEU A 128 -6.16 -7.40 -8.44
C LEU A 128 -6.84 -8.64 -9.02
N LYS A 129 -6.88 -9.72 -8.24
CA LYS A 129 -7.66 -10.92 -8.62
C LYS A 129 -9.13 -10.55 -8.74
N GLY A 130 -9.79 -11.05 -9.77
CA GLY A 130 -11.20 -10.73 -10.06
C GLY A 130 -12.18 -11.05 -8.94
N VAL A 131 -11.84 -11.96 -8.01
CA VAL A 131 -12.66 -12.23 -6.82
C VAL A 131 -12.76 -11.02 -5.87
N LEU A 132 -11.77 -10.11 -5.88
CA LEU A 132 -11.78 -8.93 -5.01
C LEU A 132 -12.82 -7.87 -5.43
N LYS A 133 -13.38 -7.94 -6.65
CA LYS A 133 -14.45 -7.02 -7.08
C LYS A 133 -15.72 -7.14 -6.24
N TYR A 134 -15.90 -8.29 -5.59
CA TYR A 134 -17.07 -8.55 -4.73
C TYR A 134 -16.90 -8.02 -3.31
N LEU A 135 -15.71 -7.49 -2.97
CA LEU A 135 -15.46 -6.91 -1.65
C LEU A 135 -15.92 -5.44 -1.63
N PRO A 136 -16.90 -5.06 -0.81
CA PRO A 136 -17.38 -3.68 -0.75
C PRO A 136 -16.23 -2.73 -0.34
N GLY A 137 -16.02 -1.68 -1.13
CA GLY A 137 -14.97 -0.66 -0.92
C GLY A 137 -13.66 -0.89 -1.68
N ALA A 138 -13.29 -2.14 -1.99
CA ALA A 138 -12.08 -2.43 -2.79
C ALA A 138 -12.21 -1.94 -4.23
N ASP A 139 -13.41 -2.09 -4.81
CA ASP A 139 -13.68 -1.78 -6.22
C ASP A 139 -13.60 -0.27 -6.53
N PHE A 140 -14.09 0.59 -5.63
CA PHE A 140 -14.12 2.04 -5.85
C PHE A 140 -12.75 2.73 -5.74
N THR A 141 -11.79 2.10 -5.07
CA THR A 141 -10.51 2.73 -4.71
C THR A 141 -9.33 2.19 -5.52
N LEU A 142 -9.36 0.91 -5.91
CA LEU A 142 -8.20 0.20 -6.47
C LEU A 142 -8.24 0.00 -8.01
N TRP A 143 -9.29 0.46 -8.68
CA TRP A 143 -9.44 0.46 -10.15
C TRP A 143 -9.30 1.84 -10.79
#